data_AF-A0A7Z1B2T6-F1
#
_entry.id   AF-A0A7Z1B2T6-F1
#
_cell.length_a   1.000
_cell.length_b   1.000
_cell.length_c   1.000
_cell.angle_alpha   90.00
_cell.angle_beta   90.00
_cell.angle_gamma   90.00
#
_symmetry.space_group_name_H-M   'P 1'
#
loop_
_entity.id
_entity.type
_entity.pdbx_description
1 polymer ?
#
loop_
_entity_poly.entity_id
_entity_poly.type
_entity_poly.pdbx_seq_one_letter_code
_entity_poly.pdbx_strand_id
1 'polypeptide(L)'
;MYPNRYPYTPAPGYTPEDVYGSYQPAVHHEQRIYEPYEGQIITAPANTRFWRRGTEVFLHSSTFDPSGREMLYVVYPIRRQNNICSLRAVAISANEYRGIGTQRPEFDY
;
A
#
# COMPACT_ATOMS: atom_id res chain seq x y z
N MET A 1 35.46 -24.04 43.36
CA MET A 1 35.44 -24.50 41.95
C MET A 1 36.22 -23.49 41.13
N TYR A 2 37.40 -23.88 40.62
CA TYR A 2 38.21 -23.05 39.72
C TYR A 2 37.87 -23.39 38.26
N PRO A 3 37.92 -22.42 37.33
CA PRO A 3 37.52 -22.60 35.94
C PRO A 3 38.69 -23.10 35.08
N ASN A 4 38.42 -24.03 34.16
CA ASN A 4 39.38 -24.41 33.12
C ASN A 4 38.97 -23.76 31.79
N ARG A 5 39.83 -22.87 31.29
CA ARG A 5 39.83 -22.33 29.92
C ARG A 5 40.48 -23.35 28.98
N TYR A 6 40.02 -23.48 27.73
CA TYR A 6 40.73 -23.09 26.49
C TYR A 6 40.14 -23.72 25.20
N PRO A 7 40.49 -23.22 23.99
CA PRO A 7 39.50 -22.80 22.99
C PRO A 7 39.72 -23.45 21.62
N TYR A 8 38.68 -23.90 20.92
CA TYR A 8 38.80 -24.12 19.49
C TYR A 8 37.50 -23.73 18.80
N THR A 9 37.55 -22.59 18.12
CA THR A 9 36.58 -22.17 17.11
C THR A 9 37.13 -22.66 15.77
N PRO A 10 36.50 -23.61 15.07
CA PRO A 10 36.73 -23.80 13.64
C PRO A 10 35.83 -22.82 12.88
N ALA A 11 36.43 -22.03 11.98
CA ALA A 11 35.71 -21.19 11.03
C ALA A 11 34.74 -22.04 10.19
N PRO A 12 33.51 -21.57 9.86
CA PRO A 12 32.65 -22.28 8.93
C PRO A 12 33.20 -22.10 7.52
N GLY A 13 33.84 -23.16 7.02
CA GLY A 13 34.13 -23.33 5.61
C GLY A 13 32.84 -23.55 4.83
N TYR A 14 32.74 -22.90 3.67
CA TYR A 14 31.71 -23.14 2.67
C TYR A 14 31.63 -24.63 2.30
N THR A 15 30.47 -25.25 2.45
CA THR A 15 30.14 -26.54 1.81
C THR A 15 29.04 -26.34 0.75
N PRO A 16 29.17 -26.96 -0.44
CA PRO A 16 28.28 -26.75 -1.58
C PRO A 16 27.04 -27.65 -1.50
N GLU A 17 26.26 -27.54 -0.43
CA GLU A 17 24.96 -28.22 -0.28
C GLU A 17 23.74 -27.30 -0.51
N ASP A 18 23.96 -26.07 -1.00
CA ASP A 18 22.92 -25.10 -1.42
C ASP A 18 22.12 -25.55 -2.69
N VAL A 19 21.96 -26.85 -2.93
CA VAL A 19 21.36 -27.40 -4.16
C VAL A 19 19.89 -27.78 -4.01
N TYR A 20 19.31 -27.78 -2.81
CA TYR A 20 17.87 -28.03 -2.66
C TYR A 20 17.21 -27.10 -1.62
N GLY A 21 17.31 -25.79 -1.87
CA GLY A 21 16.43 -24.81 -1.27
C GLY A 21 15.04 -24.88 -1.90
N SER A 22 14.15 -25.65 -1.28
CA SER A 22 12.70 -25.63 -1.50
C SER A 22 12.21 -24.21 -1.78
N TYR A 23 11.44 -24.03 -2.85
CA TYR A 23 10.74 -22.79 -3.26
C TYR A 23 10.42 -21.91 -2.04
N GLN A 24 11.32 -20.98 -1.70
CA GLN A 24 11.04 -19.98 -0.68
C GLN A 24 10.12 -18.98 -1.39
N PRO A 25 8.84 -18.81 -0.99
CA PRO A 25 8.10 -17.66 -1.46
C PRO A 25 8.92 -16.46 -1.02
N ALA A 26 9.29 -15.61 -1.97
CA ALA A 26 10.02 -14.39 -1.67
C ALA A 26 9.24 -13.64 -0.57
N VAL A 27 9.78 -13.64 0.65
CA VAL A 27 9.23 -12.92 1.81
C VAL A 27 9.60 -11.43 1.67
N HIS A 28 9.46 -10.89 0.46
CA HIS A 28 9.35 -9.46 0.26
C HIS A 28 7.89 -9.15 0.50
N HIS A 29 7.61 -8.72 1.73
CA HIS A 29 6.34 -8.16 2.13
C HIS A 29 5.87 -7.14 1.09
N GLU A 30 4.99 -7.54 0.18
CA GLU A 30 4.12 -6.65 -0.58
C GLU A 30 3.15 -5.99 0.41
N GLN A 31 3.68 -5.15 1.31
CA GLN A 31 2.85 -4.41 2.24
C GLN A 31 1.98 -3.48 1.42
N ARG A 32 0.70 -3.83 1.32
CA ARG A 32 -0.34 -2.94 0.83
C ARG A 32 -0.37 -1.76 1.79
N ILE A 33 0.05 -0.61 1.30
CA ILE A 33 0.26 0.58 2.14
C ILE A 33 -1.07 1.02 2.74
N TYR A 34 -2.18 0.69 2.09
CA TYR A 34 -3.52 1.03 2.52
C TYR A 34 -4.27 -0.06 3.28
N GLU A 35 -3.73 -1.28 3.38
CA GLU A 35 -4.34 -2.39 4.12
C GLU A 35 -4.66 -2.06 5.59
N PRO A 36 -3.78 -1.36 6.36
CA PRO A 36 -4.09 -0.98 7.74
C PRO A 36 -5.28 -0.02 7.90
N TYR A 37 -5.73 0.62 6.82
CA TYR A 37 -6.81 1.61 6.82
C TYR A 37 -8.13 1.06 6.26
N GLU A 38 -8.17 -0.21 5.85
CA GLU A 38 -9.40 -0.83 5.34
C GLU A 38 -10.50 -0.83 6.41
N GLY A 39 -11.73 -0.52 5.99
CA GLY A 39 -12.87 -0.37 6.88
C GLY A 39 -12.89 0.96 7.65
N GLN A 40 -12.01 1.91 7.35
CA GLN A 40 -11.92 3.18 8.06
C GLN A 40 -12.33 4.37 7.19
N ILE A 41 -12.85 5.41 7.84
CA ILE A 41 -12.98 6.73 7.23
C ILE A 41 -11.65 7.45 7.42
N ILE A 42 -11.04 7.85 6.29
CA ILE A 42 -9.76 8.51 6.23
C ILE A 42 -9.87 9.81 5.42
N THR A 43 -8.97 10.74 5.69
CA THR A 43 -8.91 12.00 4.95
C THR A 43 -8.16 11.80 3.63
N ALA A 44 -8.79 12.13 2.51
CA ALA A 44 -8.18 12.04 1.20
C ALA A 44 -6.93 12.96 1.09
N PRO A 45 -5.75 12.41 0.77
CA PRO A 45 -4.48 13.15 0.86
C PRO A 45 -4.27 14.08 -0.35
N ALA A 46 -4.94 13.84 -1.48
CA ALA A 46 -4.77 14.58 -2.72
C ALA A 46 -6.10 14.88 -3.42
N ASN A 47 -6.05 15.83 -4.36
CA ASN A 47 -7.13 16.08 -5.30
C ASN A 47 -7.16 14.96 -6.34
N THR A 48 -8.35 14.44 -6.63
CA THR A 48 -8.57 13.48 -7.72
C THR A 48 -9.69 14.01 -8.62
N ARG A 49 -10.03 13.27 -9.66
CA ARG A 49 -11.24 13.56 -10.45
C ARG A 49 -12.55 13.32 -9.69
N PHE A 50 -12.49 12.70 -8.51
CA PHE A 50 -13.66 12.27 -7.74
C PHE A 50 -13.92 13.15 -6.51
N TRP A 51 -12.87 13.64 -5.87
CA TRP A 51 -12.94 14.43 -4.63
C TRP A 51 -11.80 15.45 -4.54
N ARG A 52 -11.92 16.39 -3.60
CA ARG A 52 -10.85 17.33 -3.24
C ARG A 52 -10.04 16.78 -2.06
N ARG A 53 -8.77 17.19 -1.96
CA ARG A 53 -7.94 16.96 -0.78
C ARG A 53 -8.69 17.42 0.48
N GLY A 54 -8.61 16.62 1.55
CA GLY A 54 -9.33 16.90 2.79
C GLY A 54 -10.74 16.31 2.87
N THR A 55 -11.25 15.72 1.78
CA THR A 55 -12.54 15.02 1.79
C THR A 55 -12.43 13.75 2.62
N GLU A 56 -13.36 13.52 3.55
CA GLU A 56 -13.47 12.25 4.27
C GLU A 56 -14.02 11.17 3.33
N VAL A 57 -13.28 10.08 3.22
CA VAL A 57 -13.61 8.94 2.37
C VAL A 57 -13.51 7.65 3.16
N PHE A 58 -14.38 6.69 2.86
CA PHE A 58 -14.30 5.36 3.44
C PHE A 58 -13.47 4.46 2.54
N LEU A 59 -12.37 3.93 3.07
CA LEU A 59 -11.56 2.94 2.37
C LEU A 59 -12.16 1.55 2.61
N HIS A 60 -12.73 0.96 1.57
CA HIS A 60 -13.37 -0.36 1.67
C HIS A 60 -12.32 -1.48 1.66
N SER A 61 -11.46 -1.51 0.64
CA SER A 61 -10.43 -2.55 0.49
C SER A 61 -9.31 -2.11 -0.45
N SER A 62 -8.17 -2.80 -0.38
CA SER A 62 -7.01 -2.65 -1.25
C SER A 62 -6.61 -3.99 -1.88
N THR A 63 -6.26 -3.97 -3.17
CA THR A 63 -5.85 -5.15 -3.93
C THR A 63 -4.72 -4.79 -4.89
N PHE A 64 -3.98 -5.78 -5.39
CA PHE A 64 -3.13 -5.60 -6.55
C PHE A 64 -3.89 -5.96 -7.83
N ASP A 65 -3.69 -5.17 -8.89
CA ASP A 65 -4.13 -5.56 -10.23
C ASP A 65 -3.14 -6.58 -10.86
N PRO A 66 -3.46 -7.21 -12.00
CA PRO A 66 -2.56 -8.18 -12.64
C PRO A 66 -1.20 -7.60 -13.06
N SER A 67 -1.03 -6.28 -13.07
CA SER A 67 0.24 -5.61 -13.34
C SER A 67 1.03 -5.26 -12.08
N GLY A 68 0.57 -5.69 -10.91
CA GLY A 68 1.22 -5.46 -9.62
C GLY A 68 0.96 -4.06 -9.04
N ARG A 69 -0.01 -3.30 -9.57
CA ARG A 69 -0.33 -1.97 -9.04
C ARG A 69 -1.36 -2.08 -7.93
N GLU A 70 -1.10 -1.41 -6.81
CA GLU A 70 -2.06 -1.30 -5.71
C GLU A 70 -3.26 -0.44 -6.16
N MET A 71 -4.45 -1.01 -6.01
CA MET A 71 -5.75 -0.45 -6.33
C MET A 71 -6.59 -0.38 -5.06
N LEU A 72 -7.29 0.74 -4.87
CA LEU A 72 -8.10 1.05 -3.70
C LEU A 72 -9.57 1.14 -4.11
N TYR A 73 -10.44 0.49 -3.36
CA TYR A 73 -11.89 0.66 -3.45
C TYR A 73 -12.33 1.68 -2.41
N VAL A 74 -12.72 2.87 -2.87
CA VAL A 74 -13.01 4.03 -2.02
C VAL A 74 -14.46 4.46 -2.20
N VAL A 75 -15.16 4.66 -1.08
CA VAL A 75 -16.50 5.25 -1.04
C VAL A 75 -16.39 6.71 -0.59
N TYR A 76 -17.01 7.63 -1.33
CA TYR A 76 -16.86 9.07 -1.10
C TYR A 76 -18.20 9.82 -1.28
N PRO A 77 -18.38 10.95 -0.57
CA PRO A 77 -19.58 11.76 -0.70
C PRO A 77 -19.58 12.59 -1.98
N ILE A 78 -20.77 12.77 -2.56
CA ILE A 78 -21.02 13.70 -3.66
C ILE A 78 -22.26 14.56 -3.37
N ARG A 79 -22.21 15.82 -3.81
CA ARG A 79 -23.36 16.72 -3.81
C ARG A 79 -24.01 16.73 -5.19
N ARG A 80 -25.30 16.37 -5.28
CA ARG A 80 -26.07 16.48 -6.53
C ARG A 80 -26.63 17.91 -6.71
N GLN A 81 -27.09 18.23 -7.92
CA GLN A 81 -27.61 19.55 -8.30
C GLN A 81 -28.75 20.05 -7.39
N ASN A 82 -29.48 19.15 -6.73
CA ASN A 82 -30.58 19.49 -5.83
C ASN A 82 -30.17 19.51 -4.34
N ASN A 83 -28.88 19.71 -4.04
CA ASN A 83 -28.31 19.68 -2.68
C ASN A 83 -28.50 18.35 -1.92
N ILE A 84 -28.87 17.27 -2.60
CA ILE A 84 -28.94 15.94 -2.02
C ILE A 84 -27.52 15.37 -1.91
N CYS A 85 -27.14 14.95 -0.71
CA CYS A 85 -25.92 14.19 -0.45
C CYS A 85 -26.13 12.73 -0.83
N SER A 86 -25.21 12.17 -1.62
CA SER A 86 -25.20 10.74 -1.95
C SER A 86 -23.78 10.21 -1.89
N LEU A 87 -23.64 8.89 -1.73
CA LEU A 87 -22.35 8.22 -1.73
C LEU A 87 -22.08 7.59 -3.11
N ARG A 88 -20.82 7.56 -3.52
CA ARG A 88 -20.34 6.81 -4.69
C ARG A 88 -19.14 5.97 -4.32
N ALA A 89 -18.97 4.85 -4.99
CA ALA A 89 -17.79 4.01 -4.89
C ALA A 89 -16.95 4.09 -6.16
N VAL A 90 -15.63 3.94 -6.03
CA VAL A 90 -14.70 3.90 -7.16
C VAL A 90 -13.49 3.04 -6.86
N ALA A 91 -12.95 2.40 -7.89
CA ALA A 91 -11.63 1.79 -7.87
C ALA A 91 -10.60 2.80 -8.42
N ILE A 92 -9.58 3.11 -7.64
CA ILE A 92 -8.54 4.10 -7.95
C ILE A 92 -7.17 3.52 -7.65
N SER A 93 -6.13 3.85 -8.44
CA SER A 93 -4.78 3.41 -8.08
C SER A 93 -4.28 4.11 -6.80
N ALA A 94 -3.46 3.44 -6.00
CA ALA A 94 -2.84 4.04 -4.83
C ALA A 94 -2.00 5.29 -5.18
N ASN A 95 -1.38 5.31 -6.36
CA ASN A 95 -0.64 6.47 -6.85
C ASN A 95 -1.56 7.66 -7.14
N GLU A 96 -2.66 7.46 -7.85
CA GLU A 96 -3.65 8.52 -8.10
C GLU A 96 -4.28 9.01 -6.79
N TYR A 97 -4.57 8.10 -5.84
CA TYR A 97 -5.06 8.45 -4.51
C TYR A 97 -4.10 9.34 -3.74
N ARG A 98 -2.78 9.12 -3.87
CA ARG A 98 -1.71 9.96 -3.30
C ARG A 98 -1.42 11.24 -4.08
N GLY A 99 -2.01 11.41 -5.28
CA GLY A 99 -1.68 12.52 -6.18
C GLY A 99 -0.34 12.36 -6.91
N ILE A 100 0.24 11.16 -6.92
CA ILE A 100 1.46 10.84 -7.67
C ILE A 100 1.08 10.56 -9.11
N GLY A 101 1.65 11.32 -10.05
CA GLY A 101 1.37 11.19 -11.49
C GLY A 101 0.17 12.01 -11.99
N THR A 102 -0.55 12.71 -11.11
CA THR A 102 -1.60 13.66 -11.50
C THR A 102 -1.02 15.08 -11.61
N GLN A 103 -0.07 15.30 -12.52
CA GLN A 103 0.14 16.64 -13.05
C GLN A 103 -1.04 16.93 -13.99
N ARG A 104 -2.10 17.55 -13.47
CA ARG A 104 -2.95 18.38 -14.34
C ARG A 104 -2.16 19.66 -14.60
N PRO A 105 -2.00 20.12 -15.85
CA PRO A 105 -1.51 21.48 -16.07
C PRO A 105 -2.51 22.42 -15.38
N GLU A 106 -2.01 23.27 -14.50
CA GLU A 106 -2.71 24.48 -14.08
C GLU A 106 -3.09 25.23 -15.34
N PHE A 107 -4.37 25.24 -15.68
CA PHE A 107 -4.89 26.30 -16.52
C PHE A 107 -5.14 27.48 -15.59
N ASP A 108 -4.13 28.36 -15.52
CA ASP A 108 -4.30 29.74 -15.09
C ASP A 108 -5.33 30.41 -16.02
N TYR A 109 -6.41 30.92 -15.42
CA TYR A 109 -7.33 31.87 -16.04
C TYR A 109 -7.45 33.09 -15.16
#